data_AF-K8WIS5-F1
#
_entry.id   AF-K8WIS5-F1
#
_cell.length_a   1.000
_cell.length_b   1.000
_cell.length_c   1.000
_cell.angle_alpha   90.00
_cell.angle_beta   90.00
_cell.angle_gamma   90.00
#
_symmetry.space_group_name_H-M   'P 1'
#
loop_
_entity.id
_entity.type
_entity.pdbx_description
1 polymer ?
#
loop_
_entity_poly.entity_id
_entity_poly.type
_entity_poly.pdbx_seq_one_letter_code
_entity_poly.pdbx_strand_id
1 'polypeptide(L)' 'MIDNTTKTAVKSIADPTIQPIKVDIIDSHQLLGSDGKVTIQHRGEIYQLRQTRAGKLILTK' A
#
# COMPACT_ATOMS: atom_id res chain seq x y z
N MET A 1 17.46 5.86 -21.95
CA MET A 1 17.50 6.36 -20.56
C MET A 1 16.44 7.44 -20.48
N ILE A 2 15.40 7.22 -19.66
CA ILE A 2 14.42 8.18 -19.11
C ILE A 2 13.49 8.93 -20.10
N ASP A 3 12.17 9.11 -19.93
CA ASP A 3 11.20 8.80 -18.86
C ASP A 3 9.82 8.56 -19.48
N ASN A 4 9.08 7.61 -18.92
CA ASN A 4 7.72 7.28 -19.33
C ASN A 4 6.68 8.22 -18.71
N THR A 5 5.64 8.39 -19.51
CA THR A 5 4.51 9.28 -19.39
C THR A 5 3.68 9.12 -18.09
N THR A 6 2.80 10.10 -17.88
CA THR A 6 1.62 10.13 -16.98
C THR A 6 1.83 10.46 -15.50
N LYS A 7 2.18 11.73 -15.24
CA LYS A 7 1.74 12.43 -14.02
C LYS A 7 0.36 13.05 -14.27
N THR A 8 -0.69 12.27 -14.04
CA THR A 8 -2.09 12.70 -14.18
C THR A 8 -2.38 13.83 -13.18
N ALA A 9 -2.67 15.00 -13.73
CA ALA A 9 -3.07 16.20 -12.99
C ALA A 9 -4.44 15.99 -12.35
N VAL A 10 -4.50 15.97 -11.01
CA VAL A 10 -5.74 16.04 -10.25
C VAL A 10 -6.05 17.51 -9.93
N LYS A 11 -6.88 18.13 -10.78
CA LYS A 11 -7.52 19.41 -10.49
C LYS A 11 -8.80 19.11 -9.69
N SER A 12 -8.74 19.20 -8.35
CA SER A 12 -9.93 19.08 -7.52
C SER A 12 -10.44 20.46 -7.12
N ILE A 13 -11.64 20.73 -7.60
CA ILE A 13 -12.57 21.83 -7.31
C ILE A 13 -12.86 21.98 -5.81
N ALA A 14 -13.12 23.23 -5.40
CA ALA A 14 -13.13 23.75 -4.04
C ALA A 14 -14.40 23.46 -3.20
N ASP A 15 -14.17 23.40 -1.86
CA ASP A 15 -15.06 23.51 -0.68
C ASP A 15 -16.09 22.40 -0.33
N PRO A 16 -16.36 22.10 0.99
CA PRO A 16 -15.85 22.69 2.23
C PRO A 16 -15.07 21.71 3.15
N THR A 17 -14.12 22.23 3.93
CA THR A 17 -13.48 21.68 5.16
C THR A 17 -13.56 20.16 5.44
N ILE A 18 -12.99 19.33 4.58
CA ILE A 18 -12.60 17.96 4.96
C ILE A 18 -11.16 18.05 5.47
N GLN A 19 -10.97 17.94 6.78
CA GLN A 19 -9.63 17.75 7.33
C GLN A 19 -9.04 16.51 6.65
N PRO A 20 -7.92 16.61 5.92
CA PRO A 20 -7.37 15.47 5.21
C PRO A 20 -7.02 14.41 6.25
N ILE A 21 -7.78 13.33 6.29
CA ILE A 21 -7.39 12.13 7.03
C ILE A 21 -6.02 11.74 6.52
N LYS A 22 -5.01 11.80 7.40
CA LYS A 22 -3.66 11.38 7.05
C LYS A 22 -3.69 9.87 6.87
N VAL A 23 -3.75 9.44 5.62
CA VAL A 23 -3.61 8.04 5.24
C VAL A 23 -2.11 7.79 5.05
N ASP A 24 -1.54 6.92 5.88
CA ASP A 24 -0.19 6.44 5.65
C ASP A 24 -0.23 5.40 4.53
N ILE A 25 0.39 5.75 3.40
CA ILE A 25 0.54 4.89 2.24
C ILE A 25 1.95 4.29 2.29
N ILE A 26 2.04 2.97 2.22
CA ILE A 26 3.31 2.24 2.15
C ILE A 26 3.36 1.41 0.87
N ASP A 27 4.52 1.43 0.22
CA ASP A 27 4.78 0.58 -0.96
C ASP A 27 4.83 -0.90 -0.55
N SER A 28 4.21 -1.77 -1.35
CA SER A 28 4.14 -3.19 -1.02
C SER A 28 5.48 -3.91 -1.14
N HIS A 29 6.37 -3.50 -2.05
CA HIS A 29 7.71 -4.09 -2.12
C HIS A 29 8.54 -3.71 -0.89
N GLN A 30 8.40 -2.47 -0.41
CA GLN A 30 9.04 -2.06 0.84
C GLN A 30 8.50 -2.85 2.05
N LEU A 31 7.19 -3.07 2.12
CA LEU A 31 6.57 -3.79 3.23
C LEU A 31 6.90 -5.29 3.24
N LEU A 32 6.95 -5.92 2.06
CA LEU A 32 7.14 -7.36 1.91
C LEU A 32 8.60 -7.81 1.77
N GLY A 33 9.50 -6.88 1.42
CA GLY A 33 10.90 -7.18 1.16
C GLY A 33 11.13 -8.17 0.01
N SER A 34 12.34 -8.71 -0.07
CA SER A 34 12.76 -9.64 -1.13
C SER A 34 12.03 -10.98 -1.09
N ASP A 35 11.55 -11.40 0.09
CA ASP A 35 10.81 -12.65 0.27
C ASP A 35 9.35 -12.57 -0.20
N GLY A 36 8.84 -11.37 -0.49
CA GLY A 36 7.45 -11.17 -0.91
C GLY A 36 6.42 -11.48 0.19
N LYS A 37 6.85 -11.51 1.45
CA LYS A 37 6.02 -11.79 2.64
C LYS A 37 6.56 -11.07 3.88
N VAL A 38 5.66 -10.69 4.78
CA VAL A 38 5.99 -10.14 6.10
C VAL A 38 5.13 -10.78 7.17
N THR A 39 5.73 -10.99 8.35
CA THR A 39 5.03 -11.49 9.54
C THR A 39 4.54 -10.32 10.37
N ILE A 40 3.27 -10.34 10.74
CA ILE A 40 2.60 -9.28 11.50
C ILE A 40 2.07 -9.89 12.79
N GLN A 41 2.52 -9.36 13.93
CA GLN A 41 1.90 -9.68 15.21
C GLN A 41 0.72 -8.75 15.43
N HIS A 42 -0.48 -9.31 15.61
CA HIS A 42 -1.69 -8.54 15.87
C HIS A 42 -2.51 -9.20 16.98
N ARG A 43 -2.72 -8.47 18.08
CA ARG A 43 -3.48 -8.94 19.25
C ARG A 43 -2.98 -10.27 19.83
N GLY A 44 -1.67 -10.49 19.84
CA GLY A 44 -1.05 -11.73 20.35
C GLY A 44 -1.01 -12.88 19.34
N GLU A 45 -1.67 -12.73 18.20
CA GLU A 45 -1.65 -13.71 17.12
C GLU A 45 -0.62 -13.32 16.06
N ILE A 46 -0.10 -14.32 15.35
CA ILE A 46 0.80 -14.13 14.23
C ILE A 46 -0.01 -14.25 12.94
N TYR A 47 0.20 -13.29 12.05
CA TYR A 47 -0.32 -13.28 10.70
C TYR A 47 0.82 -13.14 9.70
N GLN A 48 0.56 -13.55 8.47
CA GLN A 48 1.45 -13.35 7.34
C GLN A 48 0.73 -12.58 6.24
N LEU A 49 1.28 -11.43 5.87
CA LEU A 49 0.90 -10.71 4.66
C LEU A 49 1.84 -11.15 3.53
N ARG A 50 1.29 -11.51 2.37
CA ARG A 50 2.09 -11.89 1.19
C ARG A 50 1.42 -11.47 -0.11
N GLN A 51 2.20 -11.40 -1.19
CA GLN A 51 1.66 -11.31 -2.54
C GLN A 51 1.19 -12.68 -3.04
N THR A 52 0.07 -12.69 -3.75
CA THR A 52 -0.47 -13.86 -4.45
C THR A 52 0.08 -13.94 -5.86
N ARG A 53 -0.05 -15.12 -6.50
CA ARG A 53 0.32 -15.30 -7.93
C ARG A 53 -0.40 -14.33 -8.87
N ALA A 54 -1.59 -13.87 -8.51
CA ALA A 54 -2.38 -12.91 -9.27
C ALA A 54 -2.01 -11.44 -8.97
N GLY A 55 -0.96 -11.18 -8.19
CA GLY A 55 -0.47 -9.83 -7.89
C GLY A 55 -1.18 -9.12 -6.74
N LYS A 56 -2.20 -9.72 -6.13
CA LYS A 56 -2.90 -9.15 -4.97
C LYS A 56 -2.22 -9.48 -3.65
N LEU A 57 -2.44 -8.68 -2.61
CA LEU A 57 -2.00 -9.00 -1.24
C LEU A 57 -3.05 -9.85 -0.52
N ILE A 58 -2.60 -10.81 0.27
CA ILE A 58 -3.44 -11.64 1.15
C ILE A 58 -2.85 -11.68 2.56
N LEU A 59 -3.70 -11.52 3.56
CA LEU A 59 -3.37 -11.73 4.97
C LEU A 59 -3.90 -13.09 5.40
N THR A 60 -3.03 -13.93 5.93
CA THR A 60 -3.41 -15.24 6.51
C THR A 60 -2.92 -15.31 7.95
N LYS A 61 -3.61 -16.09 8.77
CA LYS A 61 -3.11 -16.48 10.10
C LYS A 61 -2.11 -17.61 9.95
#